data_AF-A0A2A2GB30-F1
#
_entry.id   AF-A0A2A2GB30-F1
#
_cell.length_a   1.000
_cell.length_b   1.000
_cell.length_c   1.000
_cell.angle_alpha   90.00
_cell.angle_beta   90.00
_cell.angle_gamma   90.00
#
_symmetry.space_group_name_H-M   'P 1'
#
loop_
_entity.id
_entity.type
_entity.pdbx_description
1 polymer ?
#
loop_
_entity_poly.entity_id
_entity_poly.type
_entity_poly.pdbx_seq_one_letter_code
_entity_poly.pdbx_strand_id
1 'polypeptide(L)'
;MKRLLPIFIISISLIFMSCGGNSTGPDPEKGAASTEAAIYDVDLSINPSDGGTVSPSGQNTYEEGEQIDLQAQANEGYVFAGWTGDISSSDNPHSLTVDQDYTIAANFEVRNYELTINTEGQGTVNEKIVEQQFKEYEHGTVVELTADPAKGYRFVEWTGDVTGTENPVQLTVESAKEVTAVFEKKSFVLNVTASGEGTVVLNPDQQEFLYNSTVELEANPAQGWSFVEWQGDITGTDTLVTVTVDTAKTITAVFENHFSGGNGTESNPYKISTVEDLQKINSMSYDSNLHFLQINNIDASETENWNLGKGFEPLYLSGGVYDGQGYTISDLTIDRGDKVGLFVSVGDGVEVRNIKLENVDITGSGRGTGALAGMVNQNGKVSNSSATGKVHCTDRRCGGLVGDNYGSIESSFADVTVTSIEDYVGGLVGLSWGSIEYSYAMGSVSGIYNVGGLVGRMTNNNDSYIGHVKKSYAKGDVTGKDRVGGLVGSNSSDIRITYSYASGKVTPSTTGNTKIGGLIGTYYETDSVLQNCYWDTESTGQTEGAGGSTSLSSYNYGLTTSEMTGSNAKTNMSEFDFVSIWQEVDGDYPALFWE
;
A
#
# COMPACT_ATOMS: atom_id res chain seq x y z
N MET A 1 -55.20 22.35 39.19
CA MET A 1 -55.61 22.67 40.58
C MET A 1 -55.68 24.18 40.68
N LYS A 2 -56.85 24.80 40.91
CA LYS A 2 -57.27 25.33 42.25
C LYS A 2 -56.10 26.05 42.95
N ARG A 3 -56.16 27.31 43.38
CA ARG A 3 -57.31 28.18 43.70
C ARG A 3 -56.77 29.54 44.24
N LEU A 4 -57.65 30.55 44.23
CA LEU A 4 -57.84 31.61 45.25
C LEU A 4 -56.91 32.84 45.28
N LEU A 5 -57.48 33.98 44.82
CA LEU A 5 -57.77 35.26 45.51
C LEU A 5 -57.23 35.45 46.95
N PRO A 6 -56.96 36.70 47.41
CA PRO A 6 -58.06 37.64 47.78
C PRO A 6 -57.72 39.17 47.61
N ILE A 7 -58.69 40.09 47.37
CA ILE A 7 -59.43 40.99 48.34
C ILE A 7 -58.53 42.09 48.93
N PHE A 8 -58.90 43.36 49.16
CA PHE A 8 -60.11 44.21 49.02
C PHE A 8 -59.60 45.68 48.97
N ILE A 9 -60.15 46.59 48.16
CA ILE A 9 -61.30 47.51 48.39
C ILE A 9 -61.10 48.55 49.52
N ILE A 10 -61.67 49.75 49.27
CA ILE A 10 -62.48 50.62 50.15
C ILE A 10 -61.77 51.96 50.35
N SER A 11 -62.30 53.15 50.07
CA SER A 11 -63.64 53.70 49.76
C SER A 11 -63.51 55.22 50.02
N ILE A 12 -64.47 56.14 49.99
CA ILE A 12 -65.94 56.18 50.14
C ILE A 12 -66.29 57.59 49.59
N SER A 13 -67.23 57.76 48.65
CA SER A 13 -68.69 57.82 48.89
C SER A 13 -69.11 59.16 49.54
N LEU A 14 -70.27 59.78 49.34
CA LEU A 14 -71.62 59.42 48.89
C LEU A 14 -72.41 60.78 49.03
N ILE A 15 -73.53 61.14 48.40
CA ILE A 15 -74.92 60.65 48.54
C ILE A 15 -75.86 61.61 47.74
N PHE A 16 -76.67 61.01 46.87
CA PHE A 16 -78.11 61.16 46.54
C PHE A 16 -78.94 62.47 46.43
N MET A 17 -79.88 62.35 45.45
CA MET A 17 -81.31 62.74 45.42
C MET A 17 -81.64 64.24 45.32
N SER A 18 -82.76 64.74 44.79
CA SER A 18 -83.95 64.26 44.07
C SER A 18 -84.86 65.49 43.87
N CYS A 19 -85.59 65.53 42.74
CA CYS A 19 -86.87 66.23 42.47
C CYS A 19 -87.12 67.70 42.88
N GLY A 20 -87.37 68.54 41.85
CA GLY A 20 -88.70 69.11 41.56
C GLY A 20 -89.25 70.31 42.37
N GLY A 21 -89.62 71.38 41.65
CA GLY A 21 -90.88 72.11 41.89
C GLY A 21 -90.85 73.60 42.27
N ASN A 22 -90.96 74.47 41.26
CA ASN A 22 -91.73 75.73 41.11
C ASN A 22 -91.86 76.85 42.20
N SER A 23 -91.75 78.07 41.66
CA SER A 23 -92.37 79.37 42.05
C SER A 23 -91.70 80.11 43.24
N THR A 24 -91.50 81.43 43.29
CA THR A 24 -92.11 82.65 42.71
C THR A 24 -91.09 83.82 42.73
N GLY A 25 -91.27 84.86 41.89
CA GLY A 25 -90.37 86.04 41.66
C GLY A 25 -90.17 87.04 42.82
N PRO A 26 -89.86 88.35 42.60
CA PRO A 26 -89.83 89.15 41.36
C PRO A 26 -88.50 89.93 41.05
N ASP A 27 -88.48 90.54 39.87
CA ASP A 27 -87.70 91.67 39.29
C ASP A 27 -87.23 92.78 40.30
N PRO A 28 -86.31 93.75 40.02
CA PRO A 28 -85.89 94.24 38.68
C PRO A 28 -84.44 94.75 38.44
N GLU A 29 -84.19 95.04 37.15
CA GLU A 29 -83.35 96.11 36.57
C GLU A 29 -81.82 96.15 36.87
N LYS A 30 -80.99 96.05 35.82
CA LYS A 30 -80.52 97.19 34.99
C LYS A 30 -79.46 96.72 33.99
N GLY A 31 -79.57 97.17 32.74
CA GLY A 31 -78.71 96.75 31.64
C GLY A 31 -77.26 97.26 31.69
N ALA A 32 -76.39 96.55 30.97
CA ALA A 32 -75.17 97.06 30.38
C ALA A 32 -74.93 96.29 29.07
N ALA A 33 -74.53 97.02 28.05
CA ALA A 33 -74.45 96.58 26.66
C ALA A 33 -73.55 95.36 26.47
N SER A 34 -74.04 94.41 25.67
CA SER A 34 -73.25 93.35 25.06
C SER A 34 -72.41 93.97 23.94
N THR A 35 -71.08 93.95 24.12
CA THR A 35 -70.13 93.90 23.02
C THR A 35 -69.96 92.42 22.69
N GLU A 36 -70.55 91.99 21.57
CA GLU A 36 -70.33 90.66 21.01
C GLU A 36 -68.86 90.57 20.63
N ALA A 37 -68.10 89.64 21.24
CA ALA A 37 -66.70 89.41 20.91
C ALA A 37 -66.62 88.85 19.49
N ALA A 38 -65.66 89.33 18.68
CA ALA A 38 -65.42 88.73 17.38
C ALA A 38 -64.97 87.28 17.56
N ILE A 39 -65.49 86.39 16.71
CA ILE A 39 -65.19 84.95 16.72
C ILE A 39 -64.47 84.64 15.40
N TYR A 40 -63.35 83.93 15.49
CA TYR A 40 -62.53 83.53 14.34
C TYR A 40 -62.40 82.01 14.23
N ASP A 41 -62.26 81.51 13.00
CA ASP A 41 -62.09 80.09 12.69
C ASP A 41 -60.61 79.66 12.77
N VAL A 42 -60.32 78.52 13.42
CA VAL A 42 -59.00 77.88 13.41
C VAL A 42 -59.15 76.47 12.87
N ASP A 43 -58.84 76.30 11.59
CA ASP A 43 -58.90 75.03 10.87
C ASP A 43 -57.57 74.29 10.94
N LEU A 44 -57.57 73.16 11.67
CA LEU A 44 -56.41 72.28 11.79
C LEU A 44 -56.52 71.10 10.82
N SER A 45 -55.46 70.85 10.05
CA SER A 45 -55.33 69.70 9.16
C SER A 45 -54.07 68.88 9.47
N ILE A 46 -54.06 67.62 9.05
CA ILE A 46 -52.99 66.65 9.30
C ILE A 46 -52.44 66.23 7.94
N ASN A 47 -51.13 66.36 7.75
CA ASN A 47 -50.47 66.04 6.48
C ASN A 47 -49.23 65.15 6.72
N PRO A 48 -49.22 63.89 6.23
CA PRO A 48 -50.34 63.17 5.63
C PRO A 48 -51.43 62.84 6.67
N SER A 49 -52.64 62.49 6.23
CA SER A 49 -53.83 62.34 7.12
C SER A 49 -53.70 61.25 8.19
N ASP A 50 -52.78 60.31 8.01
CA ASP A 50 -52.45 59.21 8.91
C ASP A 50 -51.21 59.50 9.79
N GLY A 51 -50.53 60.63 9.58
CA GLY A 51 -49.26 60.95 10.23
C GLY A 51 -49.34 61.22 11.74
N GLY A 52 -50.51 61.56 12.25
CA GLY A 52 -50.69 61.85 13.67
C GLY A 52 -52.08 62.33 14.03
N THR A 53 -52.17 63.04 15.15
CA THR A 53 -53.37 63.74 15.64
C THR A 53 -53.00 65.15 16.08
N VAL A 54 -53.97 66.06 16.08
CA VAL A 54 -53.81 67.46 16.52
C VAL A 54 -54.81 67.81 17.62
N SER A 55 -54.41 68.70 18.52
CA SER A 55 -55.24 69.25 19.60
C SER A 55 -55.11 70.78 19.62
N PRO A 56 -56.20 71.55 19.86
CA PRO A 56 -57.55 71.10 20.23
C PRO A 56 -58.26 70.35 19.11
N SER A 57 -58.99 69.28 19.44
CA SER A 57 -59.81 68.54 18.46
C SER A 57 -61.30 68.74 18.78
N GLY A 58 -62.08 69.18 17.78
CA GLY A 58 -63.54 69.32 17.88
C GLY A 58 -64.07 70.70 18.30
N GLN A 59 -63.21 71.70 18.47
CA GLN A 59 -63.59 73.12 18.54
C GLN A 59 -62.83 73.87 17.44
N ASN A 60 -63.56 74.65 16.64
CA ASN A 60 -63.01 75.27 15.42
C ASN A 60 -63.10 76.81 15.49
N THR A 61 -63.74 77.35 16.53
CA THR A 61 -64.04 78.78 16.67
C THR A 61 -63.59 79.27 18.03
N TYR A 62 -62.94 80.43 18.08
CA TYR A 62 -62.36 81.02 19.29
C TYR A 62 -62.65 82.53 19.36
N GLU A 63 -62.74 83.08 20.57
CA GLU A 63 -62.92 84.54 20.74
C GLU A 63 -61.63 85.30 20.44
N GLU A 64 -61.74 86.51 19.87
CA GLU A 64 -60.61 87.40 19.61
C GLU A 64 -59.77 87.64 20.88
N GLY A 65 -58.46 87.36 20.79
CA GLY A 65 -57.50 87.47 21.89
C GLY A 65 -57.38 86.23 22.77
N GLU A 66 -58.15 85.16 22.51
CA GLU A 66 -58.00 83.88 23.20
C GLU A 66 -56.65 83.22 22.85
N GLN A 67 -55.98 82.64 23.86
CA GLN A 67 -54.72 81.95 23.69
C GLN A 67 -54.95 80.43 23.71
N ILE A 68 -54.60 79.75 22.63
CA ILE A 68 -54.74 78.29 22.47
C ILE A 68 -53.39 77.62 22.24
N ASP A 69 -53.19 76.43 22.78
CA ASP A 69 -51.99 75.63 22.55
C ASP A 69 -52.26 74.54 21.52
N LEU A 70 -51.63 74.69 20.35
CA LEU A 70 -51.65 73.69 19.29
C LEU A 70 -50.66 72.58 19.62
N GLN A 71 -51.14 71.34 19.74
CA GLN A 71 -50.31 70.15 19.98
C GLN A 71 -50.47 69.14 18.86
N ALA A 72 -49.37 68.58 18.40
CA ALA A 72 -49.33 67.50 17.42
C ALA A 72 -48.76 66.23 18.07
N GLN A 73 -49.47 65.12 17.99
CA GLN A 73 -48.97 63.82 18.43
C GLN A 73 -48.80 62.92 17.22
N ALA A 74 -47.55 62.57 16.90
CA ALA A 74 -47.25 61.68 15.79
C ALA A 74 -47.73 60.25 16.06
N ASN A 75 -48.28 59.59 15.03
CA ASN A 75 -48.60 58.17 15.06
C ASN A 75 -47.31 57.32 14.96
N GLU A 76 -47.42 56.02 15.24
CA GLU A 76 -46.30 55.09 15.06
C GLU A 76 -45.77 55.15 13.62
N GLY A 77 -44.44 55.15 13.45
CA GLY A 77 -43.81 55.34 12.14
C GLY A 77 -43.69 56.79 11.67
N TYR A 78 -44.15 57.80 12.42
CA TYR A 78 -44.06 59.22 12.04
C TYR A 78 -43.34 60.11 13.07
N VAL A 79 -42.84 61.26 12.62
CA VAL A 79 -42.33 62.36 13.45
C VAL A 79 -43.03 63.66 13.08
N PHE A 80 -43.32 64.50 14.06
CA PHE A 80 -43.86 65.83 13.79
C PHE A 80 -42.78 66.73 13.18
N ALA A 81 -43.01 67.21 11.96
CA ALA A 81 -42.07 68.03 11.19
C ALA A 81 -42.28 69.53 11.41
N GLY A 82 -43.51 69.94 11.76
CA GLY A 82 -43.83 71.34 12.04
C GLY A 82 -45.23 71.73 11.60
N TRP A 83 -45.65 72.90 12.07
CA TRP A 83 -46.88 73.57 11.65
C TRP A 83 -46.62 74.45 10.43
N THR A 84 -47.49 74.39 9.43
CA THR A 84 -47.46 75.26 8.24
C THR A 84 -48.84 75.85 7.95
N GLY A 85 -48.92 76.79 7.01
CA GLY A 85 -50.15 77.49 6.63
C GLY A 85 -50.04 78.94 7.06
N ASP A 86 -51.00 79.41 7.86
CA ASP A 86 -50.99 80.77 8.41
C ASP A 86 -49.98 80.95 9.56
N ILE A 87 -49.42 79.84 10.07
CA ILE A 87 -48.22 79.84 10.94
C ILE A 87 -47.09 79.03 10.30
N SER A 88 -45.87 79.32 10.74
CA SER A 88 -44.68 78.51 10.43
C SER A 88 -43.89 78.31 11.72
N SER A 89 -44.12 77.19 12.40
CA SER A 89 -43.47 76.90 13.68
C SER A 89 -43.10 75.43 13.80
N SER A 90 -41.95 75.16 14.40
CA SER A 90 -41.52 73.82 14.82
C SER A 90 -41.91 73.51 16.27
N ASP A 91 -42.49 74.47 16.99
CA ASP A 91 -42.84 74.31 18.40
C ASP A 91 -44.02 73.35 18.57
N ASN A 92 -43.95 72.49 19.57
CA ASN A 92 -45.02 71.56 19.88
C ASN A 92 -44.99 71.23 21.38
N PRO A 93 -45.91 71.79 22.21
CA PRO A 93 -47.00 72.70 21.84
C PRO A 93 -46.54 74.04 21.24
N HIS A 94 -47.36 74.63 20.35
CA HIS A 94 -47.25 76.01 19.88
C HIS A 94 -48.41 76.86 20.41
N SER A 95 -48.11 77.93 21.15
CA SER A 95 -49.14 78.85 21.63
C SER A 95 -49.53 79.87 20.56
N LEU A 96 -50.81 79.90 20.19
CA LEU A 96 -51.41 80.82 19.23
C LEU A 96 -52.34 81.80 19.96
N THR A 97 -52.25 83.09 19.66
CA THR A 97 -53.26 84.09 20.07
C THR A 97 -54.17 84.34 18.89
N VAL A 98 -55.47 84.10 19.03
CA VAL A 98 -56.42 84.16 17.92
C VAL A 98 -56.84 85.61 17.65
N ASP A 99 -56.38 86.20 16.55
CA ASP A 99 -56.74 87.57 16.13
C ASP A 99 -57.32 87.67 14.70
N GLN A 100 -57.40 86.54 14.00
CA GLN A 100 -57.98 86.37 12.67
C GLN A 100 -58.32 84.89 12.42
N ASP A 101 -58.92 84.57 11.27
CA ASP A 101 -59.08 83.18 10.83
C ASP A 101 -57.72 82.54 10.47
N TYR A 102 -57.50 81.30 10.88
CA TYR A 102 -56.28 80.53 10.65
C TYR A 102 -56.57 79.19 9.98
N THR A 103 -55.79 78.85 8.95
CA THR A 103 -55.66 77.51 8.36
C THR A 103 -54.26 76.99 8.63
N ILE A 104 -54.17 75.93 9.45
CA ILE A 104 -52.90 75.40 9.94
C ILE A 104 -52.84 73.88 9.67
N ALA A 105 -51.72 73.42 9.15
CA ALA A 105 -51.44 72.00 8.95
C ALA A 105 -50.34 71.52 9.89
N ALA A 106 -50.60 70.46 10.65
CA ALA A 106 -49.56 69.68 11.29
C ALA A 106 -48.94 68.74 10.24
N ASN A 107 -47.66 68.95 9.95
CA ASN A 107 -46.94 68.10 9.03
C ASN A 107 -46.20 67.02 9.80
N PHE A 108 -46.27 65.80 9.27
CA PHE A 108 -45.57 64.63 9.78
C PHE A 108 -44.73 64.03 8.68
N GLU A 109 -43.54 63.58 9.04
CA GLU A 109 -42.62 62.86 8.16
C GLU A 109 -42.52 61.41 8.62
N VAL A 110 -42.45 60.46 7.68
CA VAL A 110 -42.23 59.04 7.99
C VAL A 110 -40.85 58.90 8.63
N ARG A 111 -40.76 58.06 9.68
CA ARG A 111 -39.49 57.72 10.33
C ARG A 111 -38.65 56.87 9.40
N ASN A 112 -37.41 57.29 9.24
CA ASN A 112 -36.39 56.51 8.58
C ASN A 112 -35.60 55.71 9.61
N TYR A 113 -35.30 54.46 9.26
CA TYR A 113 -34.47 53.58 10.05
C TYR A 113 -33.26 53.11 9.24
N GLU A 114 -32.18 52.82 9.96
CA GLU A 114 -30.97 52.25 9.39
C GLU A 114 -31.09 50.72 9.32
N LEU A 115 -30.73 50.13 8.18
CA LEU A 115 -30.52 48.69 8.03
C LEU A 115 -29.02 48.45 7.81
N THR A 116 -28.38 47.82 8.80
CA THR A 116 -26.97 47.42 8.74
C THR A 116 -26.87 45.97 8.29
N ILE A 117 -26.15 45.74 7.19
CA ILE A 117 -25.88 44.40 6.67
C ILE A 117 -24.40 44.07 6.85
N ASN A 118 -24.15 43.03 7.63
CA ASN A 118 -22.81 42.49 7.84
C ASN A 118 -22.65 41.15 7.11
N THR A 119 -21.41 40.77 6.88
CA THR A 119 -21.04 39.44 6.40
C THR A 119 -19.98 38.84 7.29
N GLU A 120 -20.22 37.63 7.78
CA GLU A 120 -19.20 36.80 8.41
C GLU A 120 -18.72 35.76 7.39
N GLY A 121 -17.41 35.66 7.17
CA GLY A 121 -16.84 34.86 6.08
C GLY A 121 -16.78 35.61 4.75
N GLN A 122 -16.77 34.89 3.61
CA GLN A 122 -16.66 35.50 2.29
C GLN A 122 -17.91 35.24 1.43
N GLY A 123 -18.56 36.32 1.07
CA GLY A 123 -19.73 36.35 0.21
C GLY A 123 -20.21 37.80 0.10
N THR A 124 -21.31 37.99 -0.61
CA THR A 124 -21.99 39.28 -0.69
C THR A 124 -23.47 39.10 -0.36
N VAL A 125 -24.11 40.16 0.07
CA VAL A 125 -25.57 40.20 0.22
C VAL A 125 -26.09 41.16 -0.83
N ASN A 126 -26.96 40.65 -1.71
CA ASN A 126 -27.68 41.46 -2.67
C ASN A 126 -29.02 41.87 -2.07
N GLU A 127 -29.27 43.17 -2.05
CA GLU A 127 -30.52 43.76 -1.57
C GLU A 127 -31.46 44.01 -2.74
N LYS A 128 -32.71 43.59 -2.59
CA LYS A 128 -33.79 43.96 -3.49
C LYS A 128 -34.94 44.53 -2.67
N ILE A 129 -35.14 45.83 -2.79
CA ILE A 129 -36.28 46.52 -2.19
C ILE A 129 -37.54 46.02 -2.92
N VAL A 130 -38.44 45.37 -2.19
CA VAL A 130 -39.68 44.84 -2.76
C VAL A 130 -40.68 45.99 -2.98
N GLU A 131 -40.64 47.03 -2.12
CA GLU A 131 -41.37 48.30 -2.29
C GLU A 131 -40.58 49.52 -1.72
N GLN A 132 -40.56 50.62 -2.49
CA GLN A 132 -40.32 52.06 -2.14
C GLN A 132 -39.06 52.83 -2.61
N GLN A 133 -39.12 54.17 -2.47
CA GLN A 133 -38.75 55.19 -3.48
C GLN A 133 -37.56 56.13 -3.11
N PHE A 134 -36.85 55.98 -1.98
CA PHE A 134 -35.73 56.89 -1.60
C PHE A 134 -34.59 56.19 -0.81
N LYS A 135 -33.62 56.98 -0.31
CA LYS A 135 -32.26 56.60 0.10
C LYS A 135 -32.08 56.13 1.57
N GLU A 136 -33.14 56.21 2.38
CA GLU A 136 -33.22 55.66 3.75
C GLU A 136 -34.47 54.75 3.84
N TYR A 137 -34.45 53.75 4.73
CA TYR A 137 -35.55 52.79 4.83
C TYR A 137 -36.71 53.39 5.65
N GLU A 138 -37.80 53.76 5.00
CA GLU A 138 -39.05 54.18 5.66
C GLU A 138 -39.60 53.04 6.54
N HIS A 139 -40.19 53.39 7.69
CA HIS A 139 -40.89 52.45 8.57
C HIS A 139 -41.86 51.57 7.76
N GLY A 140 -41.72 50.25 7.85
CA GLY A 140 -42.57 49.27 7.15
C GLY A 140 -41.99 48.75 5.84
N THR A 141 -40.83 49.24 5.39
CA THR A 141 -40.19 48.78 4.15
C THR A 141 -39.87 47.28 4.21
N VAL A 142 -40.26 46.53 3.18
CA VAL A 142 -39.90 45.11 3.02
C VAL A 142 -38.70 44.96 2.07
N VAL A 143 -37.61 44.41 2.59
CA VAL A 143 -36.36 44.17 1.86
C VAL A 143 -36.16 42.66 1.68
N GLU A 144 -35.89 42.22 0.45
CA GLU A 144 -35.45 40.86 0.15
C GLU A 144 -33.91 40.83 0.12
N LEU A 145 -33.32 40.02 0.99
CA LEU A 145 -31.88 39.81 1.11
C LEU A 145 -31.51 38.46 0.50
N THR A 146 -30.59 38.49 -0.47
CA THR A 146 -30.05 37.28 -1.10
C THR A 146 -28.57 37.15 -0.77
N ALA A 147 -28.19 36.10 -0.03
CA ALA A 147 -26.80 35.79 0.23
C ALA A 147 -26.18 35.09 -0.99
N ASP A 148 -25.10 35.65 -1.53
CA ASP A 148 -24.33 35.10 -2.65
C ASP A 148 -22.91 34.71 -2.17
N PRO A 149 -22.66 33.40 -1.91
CA PRO A 149 -21.37 32.94 -1.42
C PRO A 149 -20.25 33.15 -2.44
N ALA A 150 -19.07 33.57 -1.96
CA ALA A 150 -17.88 33.62 -2.80
C ALA A 150 -17.46 32.21 -3.26
N LYS A 151 -16.65 32.12 -4.33
CA LYS A 151 -16.12 30.82 -4.81
C LYS A 151 -15.38 30.11 -3.66
N GLY A 152 -15.78 28.88 -3.37
CA GLY A 152 -15.21 28.10 -2.27
C GLY A 152 -15.88 28.28 -0.91
N TYR A 153 -16.91 29.11 -0.82
CA TYR A 153 -17.74 29.29 0.37
C TYR A 153 -19.17 28.80 0.11
N ARG A 154 -19.90 28.53 1.20
CA ARG A 154 -21.33 28.23 1.19
C ARG A 154 -22.03 29.16 2.18
N PHE A 155 -23.26 29.56 1.85
CA PHE A 155 -24.12 30.22 2.81
C PHE A 155 -24.55 29.21 3.88
N VAL A 156 -24.49 29.61 5.14
CA VAL A 156 -24.87 28.78 6.29
C VAL A 156 -26.22 29.22 6.82
N GLU A 157 -26.28 30.47 7.26
CA GLU A 157 -27.48 31.05 7.87
C GLU A 157 -27.42 32.58 7.93
N TRP A 158 -28.58 33.18 8.17
CA TRP A 158 -28.72 34.55 8.63
C TRP A 158 -28.68 34.58 10.17
N THR A 159 -28.12 35.64 10.74
CA THR A 159 -28.16 35.94 12.17
C THR A 159 -28.45 37.43 12.43
N GLY A 160 -28.81 37.78 13.67
CA GLY A 160 -29.23 39.14 14.05
C GLY A 160 -30.75 39.27 14.09
N ASP A 161 -31.29 40.32 13.48
CA ASP A 161 -32.73 40.57 13.40
C ASP A 161 -33.50 39.60 12.49
N VAL A 162 -32.79 38.86 11.62
CA VAL A 162 -33.30 37.72 10.84
C VAL A 162 -32.44 36.51 11.12
N THR A 163 -33.07 35.34 11.30
CA THR A 163 -32.37 34.08 11.57
C THR A 163 -32.86 32.95 10.68
N GLY A 164 -31.99 31.99 10.39
CA GLY A 164 -32.34 30.77 9.66
C GLY A 164 -31.61 30.62 8.32
N THR A 165 -31.92 29.54 7.61
CA THR A 165 -31.17 29.09 6.43
C THR A 165 -31.84 29.38 5.09
N GLU A 166 -33.00 30.04 5.11
CA GLU A 166 -33.72 30.44 3.89
C GLU A 166 -32.93 31.51 3.13
N ASN A 167 -32.78 31.33 1.82
CA ASN A 167 -32.06 32.26 0.96
C ASN A 167 -32.67 32.22 -0.45
N PRO A 168 -33.30 33.33 -0.92
CA PRO A 168 -33.39 34.64 -0.29
C PRO A 168 -34.32 34.68 0.94
N VAL A 169 -34.17 35.71 1.79
CA VAL A 169 -35.01 35.98 2.97
C VAL A 169 -35.61 37.38 2.91
N GLN A 170 -36.79 37.58 3.50
CA GLN A 170 -37.43 38.91 3.59
C GLN A 170 -37.37 39.47 5.01
N LEU A 171 -37.14 40.78 5.13
CA LEU A 171 -37.10 41.55 6.37
C LEU A 171 -37.97 42.80 6.25
N THR A 172 -38.78 43.07 7.27
CA THR A 172 -39.52 44.35 7.40
C THR A 172 -38.79 45.31 8.34
N VAL A 173 -38.54 46.54 7.91
CA VAL A 173 -37.79 47.56 8.65
C VAL A 173 -38.75 48.45 9.46
N GLU A 174 -39.08 48.02 10.68
CA GLU A 174 -39.93 48.77 11.63
C GLU A 174 -39.14 49.53 12.72
N SER A 175 -37.83 49.25 12.79
CA SER A 175 -36.87 49.88 13.68
C SER A 175 -35.50 49.87 13.00
N ALA A 176 -34.46 50.41 13.64
CA ALA A 176 -33.10 50.11 13.22
C ALA A 176 -32.90 48.58 13.25
N LYS A 177 -32.33 48.01 12.19
CA LYS A 177 -32.16 46.57 11.99
C LYS A 177 -30.71 46.23 11.67
N GLU A 178 -30.24 45.10 12.19
CA GLU A 178 -28.91 44.56 11.90
C GLU A 178 -29.01 43.08 11.55
N VAL A 179 -28.54 42.72 10.34
CA VAL A 179 -28.55 41.35 9.84
C VAL A 179 -27.15 40.95 9.38
N THR A 180 -26.74 39.73 9.70
CA THR A 180 -25.45 39.16 9.28
C THR A 180 -25.68 37.91 8.43
N ALA A 181 -25.13 37.88 7.22
CA ALA A 181 -25.01 36.65 6.43
C ALA A 181 -23.75 35.89 6.84
N VAL A 182 -23.91 34.62 7.26
CA VAL A 182 -22.80 33.76 7.66
C VAL A 182 -22.42 32.84 6.50
N PHE A 183 -21.17 32.93 6.05
CA PHE A 183 -20.58 32.10 5.01
C PHE A 183 -19.42 31.27 5.57
N GLU A 184 -19.46 29.97 5.32
CA GLU A 184 -18.38 29.06 5.69
C GLU A 184 -17.62 28.58 4.47
N LYS A 185 -16.29 28.43 4.62
CA LYS A 185 -15.45 27.86 3.58
C LYS A 185 -15.82 26.38 3.41
N LYS A 186 -16.05 25.93 2.18
CA LYS A 186 -16.36 24.53 1.87
C LYS A 186 -15.21 23.62 2.30
N SER A 187 -15.54 22.43 2.80
CA SER A 187 -14.61 21.33 3.01
C SER A 187 -14.91 20.19 2.03
N PHE A 188 -13.89 19.41 1.71
CA PHE A 188 -13.98 18.26 0.82
C PHE A 188 -13.14 17.10 1.37
N VAL A 189 -13.58 15.88 1.08
CA VAL A 189 -12.86 14.64 1.38
C VAL A 189 -11.86 14.31 0.27
N LEU A 190 -10.72 13.75 0.66
CA LEU A 190 -9.69 13.22 -0.24
C LEU A 190 -9.54 11.72 0.02
N ASN A 191 -10.06 10.89 -0.88
CA ASN A 191 -9.98 9.43 -0.75
C ASN A 191 -8.73 8.92 -1.48
N VAL A 192 -7.74 8.43 -0.74
CA VAL A 192 -6.51 7.87 -1.31
C VAL A 192 -6.46 6.37 -1.03
N THR A 193 -6.20 5.58 -2.07
CA THR A 193 -6.12 4.12 -2.00
C THR A 193 -4.84 3.61 -2.64
N ALA A 194 -4.44 2.38 -2.31
CA ALA A 194 -3.32 1.69 -2.95
C ALA A 194 -3.85 0.45 -3.69
N SER A 195 -3.36 0.22 -4.91
CA SER A 195 -3.52 -1.02 -5.67
C SER A 195 -2.18 -1.72 -5.74
N GLY A 196 -2.08 -2.95 -5.25
CA GLY A 196 -0.80 -3.61 -4.99
C GLY A 196 -0.28 -3.35 -3.57
N GLU A 197 0.93 -3.81 -3.26
CA GLU A 197 1.52 -3.66 -1.93
C GLU A 197 2.38 -2.39 -1.83
N GLY A 198 1.94 -1.47 -0.98
CA GLY A 198 2.59 -0.21 -0.71
C GLY A 198 1.71 0.66 0.17
N THR A 199 2.24 1.78 0.65
CA THR A 199 1.49 2.75 1.45
C THR A 199 1.54 4.12 0.79
N VAL A 200 0.55 4.96 1.12
CA VAL A 200 0.55 6.37 0.74
C VAL A 200 0.50 7.20 2.01
N VAL A 201 1.45 8.12 2.16
CA VAL A 201 1.50 9.07 3.26
C VAL A 201 0.94 10.41 2.79
N LEU A 202 0.03 10.98 3.58
CA LEU A 202 -0.57 12.29 3.32
C LEU A 202 0.08 13.34 4.22
N ASN A 203 0.41 14.50 3.65
CA ASN A 203 0.88 15.65 4.43
C ASN A 203 0.19 16.95 3.97
N PRO A 204 -0.68 17.57 4.80
CA PRO A 204 -1.13 17.09 6.11
C PRO A 204 -2.12 15.91 6.01
N ASP A 205 -2.10 15.01 6.99
CA ASP A 205 -3.09 13.92 7.11
C ASP A 205 -4.33 14.41 7.86
N GLN A 206 -5.45 14.54 7.15
CA GLN A 206 -6.73 15.05 7.66
C GLN A 206 -7.90 14.33 7.00
N GLN A 207 -9.02 14.22 7.72
CA GLN A 207 -10.25 13.62 7.20
C GLN A 207 -10.95 14.51 6.17
N GLU A 208 -10.89 15.83 6.35
CA GLU A 208 -11.47 16.83 5.46
C GLU A 208 -10.50 17.99 5.25
N PHE A 209 -10.50 18.53 4.04
CA PHE A 209 -9.65 19.66 3.65
C PHE A 209 -10.52 20.83 3.22
N LEU A 210 -10.18 22.03 3.70
CA LEU A 210 -10.80 23.27 3.23
C LEU A 210 -10.54 23.47 1.73
N TYR A 211 -11.46 24.15 1.06
CA TYR A 211 -11.36 24.47 -0.36
C TYR A 211 -10.01 25.15 -0.71
N ASN A 212 -9.35 24.64 -1.76
CA ASN A 212 -8.03 25.03 -2.24
C ASN A 212 -6.87 24.75 -1.27
N SER A 213 -7.04 23.89 -0.26
CA SER A 213 -5.90 23.33 0.47
C SER A 213 -5.03 22.48 -0.47
N THR A 214 -3.73 22.44 -0.19
CA THR A 214 -2.77 21.58 -0.88
C THR A 214 -2.33 20.44 0.03
N VAL A 215 -2.29 19.22 -0.52
CA VAL A 215 -1.88 18.00 0.20
C VAL A 215 -0.79 17.33 -0.61
N GLU A 216 0.33 17.01 0.04
CA GLU A 216 1.37 16.18 -0.55
C GLU A 216 1.03 14.70 -0.33
N LEU A 217 1.15 13.91 -1.39
CA LEU A 217 0.99 12.46 -1.38
C LEU A 217 2.34 11.82 -1.71
N GLU A 218 2.83 10.97 -0.82
CA GLU A 218 4.06 10.19 -1.03
C GLU A 218 3.73 8.70 -1.12
N ALA A 219 3.96 8.10 -2.28
CA ALA A 219 3.84 6.66 -2.51
C ALA A 219 5.11 5.94 -2.05
N ASN A 220 4.94 5.00 -1.13
CA ASN A 220 6.00 4.19 -0.54
C ASN A 220 5.77 2.71 -0.90
N PRO A 221 6.45 2.18 -1.94
CA PRO A 221 6.32 0.79 -2.32
C PRO A 221 6.73 -0.15 -1.18
N ALA A 222 6.01 -1.27 -1.03
CA ALA A 222 6.47 -2.34 -0.16
C ALA A 222 7.74 -3.00 -0.75
N GLN A 223 8.45 -3.77 0.07
CA GLN A 223 9.61 -4.53 -0.39
C GLN A 223 9.24 -5.47 -1.55
N GLY A 224 9.97 -5.40 -2.66
CA GLY A 224 9.71 -6.21 -3.86
C GLY A 224 8.63 -5.64 -4.79
N TRP A 225 8.14 -4.44 -4.50
CA TRP A 225 7.20 -3.72 -5.34
C TRP A 225 7.80 -2.39 -5.81
N SER A 226 7.33 -1.91 -6.95
CA SER A 226 7.64 -0.58 -7.45
C SER A 226 6.37 0.24 -7.62
N PHE A 227 6.45 1.53 -7.31
CA PHE A 227 5.41 2.47 -7.67
C PHE A 227 5.40 2.64 -9.19
N VAL A 228 4.22 2.51 -9.80
CA VAL A 228 4.04 2.62 -11.24
C VAL A 228 3.51 4.01 -11.57
N GLU A 229 2.35 4.36 -11.03
CA GLU A 229 1.68 5.63 -11.31
C GLU A 229 0.56 5.94 -10.32
N TRP A 230 0.17 7.21 -10.28
CA TRP A 230 -1.09 7.68 -9.73
C TRP A 230 -2.20 7.56 -10.78
N GLN A 231 -3.39 7.15 -10.36
CA GLN A 231 -4.61 7.11 -11.18
C GLN A 231 -5.77 7.82 -10.47
N GLY A 232 -6.82 8.16 -11.23
CA GLY A 232 -8.02 8.82 -10.73
C GLY A 232 -8.03 10.31 -11.02
N ASP A 233 -8.35 11.13 -10.02
CA ASP A 233 -8.40 12.59 -10.16
C ASP A 233 -7.03 13.26 -10.35
N ILE A 234 -5.94 12.51 -10.15
CA ILE A 234 -4.59 12.89 -10.57
C ILE A 234 -3.93 11.73 -11.33
N THR A 235 -2.93 12.08 -12.14
CA THR A 235 -2.09 11.11 -12.86
C THR A 235 -0.63 11.53 -12.79
N GLY A 236 0.30 10.58 -12.75
CA GLY A 236 1.73 10.86 -12.77
C GLY A 236 2.57 9.70 -12.24
N THR A 237 3.86 9.70 -12.56
CA THR A 237 4.82 8.63 -12.18
C THR A 237 5.78 9.04 -11.07
N ASP A 238 5.72 10.31 -10.63
CA ASP A 238 6.53 10.79 -9.50
C ASP A 238 5.98 10.21 -8.19
N THR A 239 6.85 9.68 -7.34
CA THR A 239 6.45 9.08 -6.05
C THR A 239 5.92 10.13 -5.08
N LEU A 240 6.29 11.40 -5.26
CA LEU A 240 5.81 12.53 -4.47
C LEU A 240 5.05 13.51 -5.38
N VAL A 241 3.78 13.76 -5.07
CA VAL A 241 2.92 14.68 -5.82
C VAL A 241 2.14 15.61 -4.89
N THR A 242 1.86 16.83 -5.35
CA THR A 242 1.01 17.79 -4.62
C THR A 242 -0.36 17.89 -5.28
N VAL A 243 -1.42 17.76 -4.48
CA VAL A 243 -2.82 17.80 -4.92
C VAL A 243 -3.51 19.02 -4.32
N THR A 244 -4.21 19.80 -5.15
CA THR A 244 -5.11 20.87 -4.66
C THR A 244 -6.52 20.33 -4.49
N VAL A 245 -7.07 20.43 -3.27
CA VAL A 245 -8.43 19.95 -2.95
C VAL A 245 -9.44 21.06 -3.18
N ASP A 246 -9.94 21.14 -4.41
CA ASP A 246 -10.99 22.10 -4.84
C ASP A 246 -12.40 21.48 -4.90
N THR A 247 -12.45 20.16 -4.83
CA THR A 247 -13.62 19.27 -4.94
C THR A 247 -13.31 17.98 -4.16
N ALA A 248 -14.31 17.12 -3.96
CA ALA A 248 -14.04 15.77 -3.46
C ALA A 248 -13.23 14.99 -4.51
N LYS A 249 -12.14 14.34 -4.10
CA LYS A 249 -11.23 13.61 -5.00
C LYS A 249 -11.01 12.17 -4.57
N THR A 250 -10.79 11.30 -5.54
CA THR A 250 -10.40 9.90 -5.38
C THR A 250 -9.15 9.61 -6.19
N ILE A 251 -8.12 9.09 -5.52
CA ILE A 251 -6.79 8.87 -6.07
C ILE A 251 -6.32 7.46 -5.68
N THR A 252 -5.70 6.77 -6.62
CA THR A 252 -5.12 5.44 -6.39
C THR A 252 -3.63 5.45 -6.73
N ALA A 253 -2.78 5.04 -5.78
CA ALA A 253 -1.39 4.69 -6.05
C ALA A 253 -1.33 3.26 -6.57
N VAL A 254 -0.74 3.06 -7.74
CA VAL A 254 -0.56 1.72 -8.32
C VAL A 254 0.87 1.25 -8.06
N PHE A 255 0.98 0.09 -7.43
CA PHE A 255 2.23 -0.63 -7.21
C PHE A 255 2.20 -1.94 -8.00
N GLU A 256 3.33 -2.34 -8.56
CA GLU A 256 3.49 -3.61 -9.27
C GLU A 256 4.59 -4.46 -8.62
N ASN A 257 4.34 -5.77 -8.54
CA ASN A 257 5.28 -6.74 -7.98
C ASN A 257 6.37 -7.05 -9.01
N HIS A 258 7.62 -7.13 -8.58
CA HIS A 258 8.71 -7.51 -9.47
C HIS A 258 8.60 -8.97 -9.97
N PHE A 259 7.89 -9.83 -9.24
CA PHE A 259 7.69 -11.25 -9.54
C PHE A 259 6.20 -11.56 -9.76
N SER A 260 5.88 -12.83 -10.05
CA SER A 260 4.49 -13.32 -10.15
C SER A 260 3.68 -13.30 -8.83
N GLY A 261 4.18 -12.60 -7.81
CA GLY A 261 3.54 -12.39 -6.50
C GLY A 261 4.48 -12.66 -5.32
N GLY A 262 3.96 -12.48 -4.11
CA GLY A 262 4.72 -12.66 -2.87
C GLY A 262 5.48 -11.40 -2.42
N ASN A 263 6.03 -11.42 -1.21
CA ASN A 263 6.83 -10.32 -0.66
C ASN A 263 8.22 -10.76 -0.18
N GLY A 264 8.62 -11.99 -0.52
CA GLY A 264 9.95 -12.54 -0.19
C GLY A 264 10.12 -13.00 1.25
N THR A 265 9.11 -12.88 2.12
CA THR A 265 9.15 -13.43 3.47
C THR A 265 8.94 -14.94 3.47
N GLU A 266 9.36 -15.64 4.54
CA GLU A 266 9.14 -17.08 4.69
C GLU A 266 7.64 -17.46 4.57
N SER A 267 6.75 -16.64 5.15
CA SER A 267 5.30 -16.87 5.10
C SER A 267 4.64 -16.52 3.76
N ASN A 268 5.31 -15.70 2.94
CA ASN A 268 4.81 -15.29 1.63
C ASN A 268 5.98 -15.08 0.64
N PRO A 269 6.65 -16.17 0.22
CA PRO A 269 7.82 -16.10 -0.65
C PRO A 269 7.52 -15.46 -2.00
N TYR A 270 8.55 -14.89 -2.66
CA TYR A 270 8.41 -14.45 -4.05
C TYR A 270 8.08 -15.64 -4.96
N LYS A 271 7.06 -15.48 -5.80
CA LYS A 271 6.57 -16.52 -6.70
C LYS A 271 7.31 -16.44 -8.03
N ILE A 272 7.96 -17.52 -8.41
CA ILE A 272 8.73 -17.61 -9.65
C ILE A 272 7.93 -18.46 -10.64
N SER A 273 7.47 -17.85 -11.74
CA SER A 273 6.63 -18.54 -12.72
C SER A 273 7.14 -18.51 -14.16
N THR A 274 8.13 -17.65 -14.44
CA THR A 274 8.77 -17.52 -15.77
C THR A 274 10.28 -17.43 -15.66
N VAL A 275 10.99 -17.54 -16.79
CA VAL A 275 12.45 -17.40 -16.84
C VAL A 275 12.90 -15.96 -16.56
N GLU A 276 12.07 -14.97 -16.87
CA GLU A 276 12.32 -13.57 -16.50
C GLU A 276 12.23 -13.39 -14.99
N ASP A 277 11.24 -14.01 -14.33
CA ASP A 277 11.15 -13.98 -12.86
C ASP A 277 12.39 -14.60 -12.21
N LEU A 278 12.89 -15.73 -12.75
CA LEU A 278 14.18 -16.28 -12.33
C LEU A 278 15.29 -15.23 -12.47
N GLN A 279 15.44 -14.62 -13.64
CA GLN A 279 16.54 -13.68 -13.90
C GLN A 279 16.49 -12.42 -13.03
N LYS A 280 15.28 -11.96 -12.68
CA LYS A 280 15.06 -10.80 -11.78
C LYS A 280 15.53 -11.04 -10.35
N ILE A 281 15.73 -12.28 -9.91
CA ILE A 281 16.28 -12.57 -8.57
C ILE A 281 17.60 -11.81 -8.36
N ASN A 282 18.42 -11.67 -9.41
CA ASN A 282 19.69 -10.95 -9.34
C ASN A 282 19.55 -9.44 -9.03
N SER A 283 18.41 -8.81 -9.29
CA SER A 283 18.19 -7.40 -8.89
C SER A 283 17.88 -7.22 -7.41
N MET A 284 17.63 -8.31 -6.67
CA MET A 284 17.25 -8.31 -5.26
C MET A 284 18.39 -8.73 -4.32
N SER A 285 19.59 -8.96 -4.88
CA SER A 285 20.76 -9.60 -4.25
C SER A 285 21.33 -8.97 -2.97
N TYR A 286 20.78 -7.84 -2.51
CA TYR A 286 21.26 -7.11 -1.33
C TYR A 286 20.57 -7.52 -0.02
N ASP A 287 19.41 -8.19 -0.08
CA ASP A 287 18.70 -8.64 1.13
C ASP A 287 19.06 -10.10 1.48
N SER A 288 19.54 -10.30 2.71
CA SER A 288 20.11 -11.54 3.22
C SER A 288 19.11 -12.61 3.66
N ASN A 289 17.80 -12.48 3.45
CA ASN A 289 16.83 -13.51 3.88
C ASN A 289 15.57 -13.58 3.01
N LEU A 290 15.74 -13.56 1.69
CA LEU A 290 14.62 -13.67 0.76
C LEU A 290 14.28 -15.14 0.47
N HIS A 291 12.98 -15.43 0.44
CA HIS A 291 12.44 -16.74 0.10
C HIS A 291 11.80 -16.70 -1.27
N PHE A 292 12.08 -17.73 -2.07
CA PHE A 292 11.61 -17.91 -3.44
C PHE A 292 10.90 -19.25 -3.58
N LEU A 293 9.78 -19.24 -4.31
CA LEU A 293 8.92 -20.39 -4.48
C LEU A 293 8.53 -20.51 -5.95
N GLN A 294 9.01 -21.55 -6.61
CA GLN A 294 8.61 -21.83 -7.98
C GLN A 294 7.18 -22.37 -8.00
N ILE A 295 6.35 -21.83 -8.91
CA ILE A 295 4.93 -22.16 -8.99
C ILE A 295 4.51 -22.75 -10.34
N ASN A 296 5.41 -22.82 -11.31
CA ASN A 296 5.20 -23.39 -12.64
C ASN A 296 6.48 -24.08 -13.15
N ASN A 297 6.33 -24.96 -14.15
CA ASN A 297 7.46 -25.33 -15.00
C ASN A 297 7.91 -24.10 -15.79
N ILE A 298 9.22 -23.96 -15.98
CA ILE A 298 9.84 -22.83 -16.66
C ILE A 298 10.60 -23.35 -17.87
N ASP A 299 10.20 -22.89 -19.07
CA ASP A 299 10.97 -23.08 -20.29
C ASP A 299 12.02 -21.96 -20.37
N ALA A 300 13.30 -22.34 -20.31
CA ALA A 300 14.43 -21.42 -20.36
C ALA A 300 15.17 -21.46 -21.72
N SER A 301 14.56 -22.02 -22.78
CA SER A 301 15.18 -22.14 -24.10
C SER A 301 15.61 -20.79 -24.69
N GLU A 302 14.88 -19.72 -24.41
CA GLU A 302 15.25 -18.36 -24.86
C GLU A 302 16.61 -17.89 -24.33
N THR A 303 17.06 -18.46 -23.20
CA THR A 303 18.32 -18.06 -22.55
C THR A 303 19.52 -18.27 -23.46
N GLU A 304 19.50 -19.22 -24.40
CA GLU A 304 20.56 -19.42 -25.40
C GLU A 304 20.99 -18.11 -26.10
N ASN A 305 20.03 -17.22 -26.35
CA ASN A 305 20.27 -15.96 -27.05
C ASN A 305 20.48 -14.75 -26.11
N TRP A 306 20.40 -14.96 -24.80
CA TRP A 306 20.58 -13.91 -23.81
C TRP A 306 22.05 -13.51 -23.65
N ASN A 307 22.28 -12.30 -23.14
CA ASN A 307 23.61 -11.82 -22.75
C ASN A 307 24.67 -11.95 -23.85
N LEU A 308 24.32 -11.56 -25.09
CA LEU A 308 25.18 -11.69 -26.28
C LEU A 308 25.53 -13.16 -26.62
N GLY A 309 24.56 -14.06 -26.45
CA GLY A 309 24.72 -15.50 -26.69
C GLY A 309 25.48 -16.24 -25.59
N LYS A 310 25.62 -15.62 -24.41
CA LYS A 310 26.27 -16.24 -23.26
C LYS A 310 25.30 -17.03 -22.40
N GLY A 311 24.00 -16.97 -22.61
CA GLY A 311 23.08 -17.70 -21.74
C GLY A 311 22.58 -16.87 -20.55
N PHE A 312 21.81 -17.54 -19.69
CA PHE A 312 21.31 -17.02 -18.42
C PHE A 312 22.44 -16.50 -17.52
N GLU A 313 22.18 -15.43 -16.75
CA GLU A 313 23.11 -14.93 -15.75
C GLU A 313 22.86 -15.65 -14.41
N PRO A 314 23.81 -16.48 -13.92
CA PRO A 314 23.65 -17.27 -12.71
C PRO A 314 23.14 -16.47 -11.50
N LEU A 315 22.38 -17.14 -10.65
CA LEU A 315 21.75 -16.55 -9.48
C LEU A 315 22.70 -16.41 -8.30
N TYR A 316 22.63 -15.28 -7.62
CA TYR A 316 23.30 -15.07 -6.34
C TYR A 316 22.27 -14.95 -5.21
N LEU A 317 22.28 -15.91 -4.28
CA LEU A 317 21.48 -15.87 -3.06
C LEU A 317 22.41 -15.60 -1.87
N SER A 318 22.13 -14.52 -1.12
CA SER A 318 22.87 -14.15 0.08
C SER A 318 22.27 -14.71 1.37
N GLY A 319 21.10 -15.36 1.29
CA GLY A 319 20.44 -16.10 2.35
C GLY A 319 19.03 -16.54 1.94
N GLY A 320 18.32 -17.20 2.85
CA GLY A 320 16.94 -17.67 2.62
C GLY A 320 16.84 -19.01 1.86
N VAL A 321 15.68 -19.25 1.25
CA VAL A 321 15.35 -20.54 0.63
C VAL A 321 14.89 -20.33 -0.82
N TYR A 322 15.41 -21.12 -1.75
CA TYR A 322 14.78 -21.34 -3.04
C TYR A 322 14.15 -22.74 -3.06
N ASP A 323 12.82 -22.80 -3.15
CA ASP A 323 12.06 -24.05 -3.23
C ASP A 323 11.42 -24.21 -4.62
N GLY A 324 11.91 -25.19 -5.38
CA GLY A 324 11.42 -25.49 -6.72
C GLY A 324 10.08 -26.23 -6.76
N GLN A 325 9.59 -26.72 -5.62
CA GLN A 325 8.40 -27.59 -5.48
C GLN A 325 8.36 -28.83 -6.40
N GLY A 326 9.48 -29.18 -7.04
CA GLY A 326 9.55 -30.26 -8.02
C GLY A 326 9.04 -29.88 -9.42
N TYR A 327 8.78 -28.60 -9.68
CA TYR A 327 8.60 -28.07 -11.04
C TYR A 327 9.94 -28.07 -11.80
N THR A 328 9.86 -28.12 -13.12
CA THR A 328 11.04 -28.18 -13.98
C THR A 328 11.50 -26.79 -14.42
N ILE A 329 12.81 -26.66 -14.66
CA ILE A 329 13.41 -25.58 -15.44
C ILE A 329 14.11 -26.27 -16.62
N SER A 330 13.54 -26.16 -17.82
CA SER A 330 14.04 -26.86 -19.00
C SER A 330 14.91 -25.97 -19.89
N ASP A 331 15.82 -26.58 -20.64
CA ASP A 331 16.55 -25.96 -21.76
C ASP A 331 17.40 -24.73 -21.35
N LEU A 332 17.84 -24.71 -20.09
CA LEU A 332 18.68 -23.66 -19.54
C LEU A 332 20.08 -23.68 -20.16
N THR A 333 20.47 -22.57 -20.78
CA THR A 333 21.82 -22.39 -21.36
C THR A 333 22.64 -21.40 -20.54
N ILE A 334 23.87 -21.77 -20.17
CA ILE A 334 24.83 -20.90 -19.47
C ILE A 334 26.25 -21.11 -20.02
N ASP A 335 26.88 -20.06 -20.52
CA ASP A 335 28.30 -20.00 -20.87
C ASP A 335 28.93 -18.85 -20.05
N ARG A 336 29.66 -19.20 -18.98
CA ARG A 336 30.26 -18.25 -18.03
C ARG A 336 31.67 -18.67 -17.60
N GLY A 337 32.33 -17.76 -16.91
CA GLY A 337 33.68 -17.94 -16.37
C GLY A 337 33.71 -18.79 -15.11
N ASP A 338 33.91 -18.16 -13.96
CA ASP A 338 34.08 -18.82 -12.65
C ASP A 338 32.74 -19.12 -11.98
N LYS A 339 32.63 -20.24 -11.26
CA LYS A 339 31.45 -20.67 -10.50
C LYS A 339 30.15 -20.66 -11.30
N VAL A 340 29.99 -21.67 -12.15
CA VAL A 340 28.89 -21.74 -13.11
C VAL A 340 27.86 -22.80 -12.72
N GLY A 341 26.59 -22.40 -12.77
CA GLY A 341 25.38 -23.21 -12.57
C GLY A 341 24.16 -22.29 -12.56
N LEU A 342 22.95 -22.83 -12.33
CA LEU A 342 21.78 -21.98 -12.07
C LEU A 342 22.09 -20.99 -10.93
N PHE A 343 22.79 -21.44 -9.90
CA PHE A 343 23.33 -20.62 -8.83
C PHE A 343 24.85 -20.47 -8.96
N VAL A 344 25.37 -19.26 -8.82
CA VAL A 344 26.82 -19.03 -8.64
C VAL A 344 27.30 -19.83 -7.44
N SER A 345 26.59 -19.66 -6.32
CA SER A 345 26.83 -20.44 -5.11
C SER A 345 25.57 -20.57 -4.27
N VAL A 346 25.41 -21.72 -3.62
CA VAL A 346 24.54 -21.88 -2.46
C VAL A 346 25.31 -21.37 -1.24
N GLY A 347 25.02 -20.12 -0.87
CA GLY A 347 25.72 -19.38 0.18
C GLY A 347 25.56 -19.98 1.59
N ASP A 348 26.23 -19.38 2.58
CA ASP A 348 26.03 -19.78 3.98
C ASP A 348 24.61 -19.44 4.42
N GLY A 349 23.89 -20.41 4.98
CA GLY A 349 22.50 -20.24 5.39
C GLY A 349 21.49 -20.23 4.24
N VAL A 350 21.93 -20.54 3.02
CA VAL A 350 21.04 -20.73 1.86
C VAL A 350 20.64 -22.19 1.75
N GLU A 351 19.35 -22.44 1.56
CA GLU A 351 18.81 -23.75 1.20
C GLU A 351 18.23 -23.70 -0.23
N VAL A 352 18.70 -24.59 -1.09
CA VAL A 352 18.12 -24.85 -2.41
C VAL A 352 17.52 -26.24 -2.39
N ARG A 353 16.22 -26.35 -2.68
CA ARG A 353 15.54 -27.64 -2.65
C ARG A 353 14.51 -27.83 -3.74
N ASN A 354 14.21 -29.09 -4.03
CA ASN A 354 13.14 -29.51 -4.93
C ASN A 354 13.30 -28.92 -6.34
N ILE A 355 14.55 -28.74 -6.81
CA ILE A 355 14.84 -28.20 -8.14
C ILE A 355 14.98 -29.32 -9.16
N LYS A 356 14.32 -29.21 -10.31
CA LYS A 356 14.53 -30.14 -11.42
C LYS A 356 14.98 -29.38 -12.66
N LEU A 357 16.27 -29.49 -12.98
CA LEU A 357 16.81 -28.96 -14.23
C LEU A 357 16.72 -30.02 -15.32
N GLU A 358 16.10 -29.70 -16.45
CA GLU A 358 15.94 -30.62 -17.57
C GLU A 358 16.65 -30.09 -18.82
N ASN A 359 17.40 -30.95 -19.50
CA ASN A 359 18.08 -30.63 -20.75
C ASN A 359 18.96 -29.36 -20.69
N VAL A 360 19.79 -29.22 -19.66
CA VAL A 360 20.68 -28.05 -19.54
C VAL A 360 21.84 -28.11 -20.55
N ASP A 361 22.32 -26.94 -20.98
CA ASP A 361 23.56 -26.73 -21.72
C ASP A 361 24.46 -25.76 -20.97
N ILE A 362 25.37 -26.29 -20.15
CA ILE A 362 26.20 -25.46 -19.27
C ILE A 362 27.67 -25.60 -19.63
N THR A 363 28.30 -24.48 -19.95
CA THR A 363 29.73 -24.33 -20.21
C THR A 363 30.37 -23.40 -19.18
N GLY A 364 31.37 -23.90 -18.46
CA GLY A 364 32.12 -23.13 -17.46
C GLY A 364 33.61 -23.06 -17.75
N SER A 365 34.19 -21.86 -17.76
CA SER A 365 35.60 -21.64 -18.06
C SER A 365 36.51 -21.35 -16.86
N GLY A 366 35.97 -21.39 -15.65
CA GLY A 366 36.65 -21.19 -14.37
C GLY A 366 36.34 -22.31 -13.38
N ARG A 367 36.72 -22.13 -12.12
CA ARG A 367 36.68 -23.19 -11.11
C ARG A 367 35.27 -23.38 -10.58
N GLY A 368 34.84 -24.64 -10.55
CA GLY A 368 33.53 -25.00 -10.03
C GLY A 368 32.47 -24.77 -11.08
N THR A 369 32.07 -25.84 -11.76
CA THR A 369 30.95 -25.81 -12.71
C THR A 369 30.07 -27.01 -12.43
N GLY A 370 28.77 -26.77 -12.29
CA GLY A 370 27.74 -27.79 -12.16
C GLY A 370 26.41 -27.27 -12.65
N ALA A 371 25.47 -28.16 -12.96
CA ALA A 371 24.20 -27.70 -13.53
C ALA A 371 23.41 -26.81 -12.56
N LEU A 372 23.34 -27.23 -11.30
CA LEU A 372 22.61 -26.50 -10.27
C LEU A 372 23.44 -25.40 -9.65
N ALA A 373 24.68 -25.70 -9.26
CA ALA A 373 25.53 -24.71 -8.59
C ALA A 373 27.01 -24.84 -8.94
N GLY A 374 27.68 -23.69 -9.09
CA GLY A 374 29.14 -23.67 -9.16
C GLY A 374 29.77 -24.12 -7.83
N MET A 375 29.19 -23.71 -6.71
CA MET A 375 29.68 -24.00 -5.36
C MET A 375 28.55 -24.13 -4.34
N VAL A 376 28.71 -25.03 -3.36
CA VAL A 376 27.91 -25.06 -2.14
C VAL A 376 28.84 -24.71 -0.98
N ASN A 377 28.57 -23.63 -0.25
CA ASN A 377 29.39 -23.20 0.89
C ASN A 377 29.16 -24.08 2.12
N GLN A 378 29.98 -23.90 3.15
CA GLN A 378 30.01 -24.78 4.33
C GLN A 378 28.64 -24.95 5.01
N ASN A 379 27.82 -23.89 5.06
CA ASN A 379 26.47 -23.95 5.62
C ASN A 379 25.38 -23.86 4.55
N GLY A 380 25.74 -24.09 3.29
CA GLY A 380 24.79 -24.23 2.19
C GLY A 380 24.21 -25.63 2.13
N LYS A 381 22.92 -25.72 1.79
CA LYS A 381 22.21 -27.00 1.66
C LYS A 381 21.56 -27.14 0.29
N VAL A 382 21.82 -28.27 -0.37
CA VAL A 382 21.10 -28.73 -1.56
C VAL A 382 20.36 -30.01 -1.20
N SER A 383 19.05 -30.05 -1.47
CA SER A 383 18.26 -31.27 -1.23
C SER A 383 17.20 -31.53 -2.29
N ASN A 384 16.85 -32.80 -2.54
CA ASN A 384 15.77 -33.18 -3.45
C ASN A 384 15.91 -32.54 -4.85
N SER A 385 17.14 -32.40 -5.35
CA SER A 385 17.41 -31.62 -6.55
C SER A 385 18.08 -32.47 -7.63
N SER A 386 17.76 -32.18 -8.89
CA SER A 386 18.21 -32.99 -10.01
C SER A 386 18.59 -32.17 -11.23
N ALA A 387 19.43 -32.76 -12.08
CA ALA A 387 19.77 -32.20 -13.38
C ALA A 387 19.87 -33.30 -14.46
N THR A 388 19.43 -32.97 -15.68
CA THR A 388 19.71 -33.71 -16.92
C THR A 388 20.30 -32.78 -17.98
N GLY A 389 21.03 -33.32 -18.96
CA GLY A 389 21.59 -32.54 -20.07
C GLY A 389 23.11 -32.68 -20.16
N LYS A 390 23.82 -31.58 -20.41
CA LYS A 390 25.27 -31.57 -20.59
C LYS A 390 25.96 -30.45 -19.81
N VAL A 391 27.10 -30.78 -19.21
CA VAL A 391 28.01 -29.86 -18.54
C VAL A 391 29.40 -29.99 -19.15
N HIS A 392 29.92 -28.89 -19.68
CA HIS A 392 31.26 -28.78 -20.23
C HIS A 392 32.12 -27.83 -19.40
N CYS A 393 33.31 -28.28 -18.99
CA CYS A 393 34.24 -27.46 -18.20
C CYS A 393 35.60 -27.35 -18.88
N THR A 394 36.13 -26.13 -18.97
CA THR A 394 37.50 -25.88 -19.46
C THR A 394 38.52 -25.62 -18.35
N ASP A 395 38.07 -25.67 -17.09
CA ASP A 395 38.91 -25.64 -15.88
C ASP A 395 38.47 -26.79 -14.93
N ARG A 396 39.14 -26.92 -13.78
CA ARG A 396 38.96 -27.97 -12.77
C ARG A 396 37.67 -27.82 -11.98
N ARG A 397 37.28 -28.93 -11.32
CA ARG A 397 36.09 -29.03 -10.42
C ARG A 397 34.79 -29.00 -11.22
N CYS A 398 34.64 -29.99 -12.08
CA CYS A 398 33.51 -30.17 -12.98
C CYS A 398 32.58 -31.24 -12.41
N GLY A 399 31.36 -30.87 -12.03
CA GLY A 399 30.33 -31.79 -11.56
C GLY A 399 29.10 -31.76 -12.47
N GLY A 400 28.32 -32.84 -12.52
CA GLY A 400 27.03 -32.78 -13.21
C GLY A 400 26.01 -31.90 -12.49
N LEU A 401 25.94 -31.96 -11.16
CA LEU A 401 25.04 -31.12 -10.36
C LEU A 401 25.76 -29.94 -9.70
N VAL A 402 26.89 -30.20 -9.04
CA VAL A 402 27.63 -29.18 -8.26
C VAL A 402 29.12 -29.22 -8.59
N GLY A 403 29.73 -28.07 -8.85
CA GLY A 403 31.18 -27.98 -9.07
C GLY A 403 32.01 -28.29 -7.83
N ASP A 404 31.84 -27.49 -6.77
CA ASP A 404 32.60 -27.55 -5.52
C ASP A 404 31.67 -27.61 -4.30
N ASN A 405 31.76 -28.66 -3.47
CA ASN A 405 30.88 -28.86 -2.33
C ASN A 405 31.62 -28.71 -1.00
N TYR A 406 31.33 -27.68 -0.23
CA TYR A 406 31.74 -27.52 1.16
C TYR A 406 30.62 -27.79 2.16
N GLY A 407 29.36 -27.79 1.71
CA GLY A 407 28.18 -27.95 2.54
C GLY A 407 27.56 -29.34 2.47
N SER A 408 26.25 -29.40 2.29
CA SER A 408 25.50 -30.66 2.26
C SER A 408 24.70 -30.82 0.97
N ILE A 409 24.80 -32.02 0.38
CA ILE A 409 24.00 -32.46 -0.77
C ILE A 409 23.28 -33.75 -0.34
N GLU A 410 21.96 -33.74 -0.41
CA GLU A 410 21.12 -34.83 0.07
C GLU A 410 20.01 -35.17 -0.93
N SER A 411 19.69 -36.46 -1.11
CA SER A 411 18.55 -36.90 -1.94
C SER A 411 18.54 -36.25 -3.32
N SER A 412 19.70 -36.19 -3.98
CA SER A 412 19.89 -35.42 -5.21
C SER A 412 20.61 -36.24 -6.28
N PHE A 413 20.36 -35.93 -7.56
CA PHE A 413 20.96 -36.72 -8.63
C PHE A 413 21.34 -35.93 -9.88
N ALA A 414 22.22 -36.52 -10.68
CA ALA A 414 22.59 -36.00 -11.99
C ALA A 414 22.58 -37.12 -13.05
N ASP A 415 21.74 -36.95 -14.07
CA ASP A 415 21.84 -37.68 -15.33
C ASP A 415 22.36 -36.73 -16.42
N VAL A 416 23.59 -36.27 -16.19
CA VAL A 416 24.25 -35.23 -16.96
C VAL A 416 25.48 -35.81 -17.65
N THR A 417 25.64 -35.55 -18.94
CA THR A 417 26.90 -35.82 -19.64
C THR A 417 27.93 -34.78 -19.23
N VAL A 418 28.95 -35.18 -18.47
CA VAL A 418 30.00 -34.30 -17.95
C VAL A 418 31.27 -34.47 -18.77
N THR A 419 31.74 -33.39 -19.40
CA THR A 419 33.00 -33.39 -20.17
C THR A 419 33.93 -32.28 -19.70
N SER A 420 35.12 -32.64 -19.27
CA SER A 420 36.18 -31.69 -18.90
C SER A 420 37.51 -32.04 -19.53
N ILE A 421 38.31 -31.02 -19.82
CA ILE A 421 39.71 -31.15 -20.27
C ILE A 421 40.72 -31.01 -19.12
N GLU A 422 40.26 -31.07 -17.86
CA GLU A 422 41.05 -30.81 -16.65
C GLU A 422 40.76 -31.84 -15.54
N ASP A 423 41.22 -31.54 -14.32
CA ASP A 423 41.15 -32.39 -13.12
C ASP A 423 39.84 -32.23 -12.32
N TYR A 424 39.53 -33.25 -11.51
CA TYR A 424 38.42 -33.28 -10.54
C TYR A 424 37.06 -33.22 -11.25
N VAL A 425 36.74 -34.33 -11.90
CA VAL A 425 35.54 -34.47 -12.74
C VAL A 425 34.66 -35.55 -12.14
N GLY A 426 33.44 -35.20 -11.75
CA GLY A 426 32.47 -36.11 -11.15
C GLY A 426 31.12 -36.05 -11.84
N GLY A 427 30.39 -37.16 -11.88
CA GLY A 427 29.03 -37.17 -12.43
C GLY A 427 28.04 -36.38 -11.59
N LEU A 428 28.21 -36.33 -10.26
CA LEU A 428 27.41 -35.46 -9.38
C LEU A 428 28.21 -34.24 -8.93
N VAL A 429 29.40 -34.47 -8.35
CA VAL A 429 30.24 -33.42 -7.75
C VAL A 429 31.68 -33.46 -8.24
N GLY A 430 32.24 -32.32 -8.67
CA GLY A 430 33.64 -32.24 -9.08
C GLY A 430 34.62 -32.44 -7.91
N LEU A 431 34.55 -31.55 -6.92
CA LEU A 431 35.35 -31.59 -5.69
C LEU A 431 34.42 -31.54 -4.47
N SER A 432 34.61 -32.44 -3.49
CA SER A 432 33.82 -32.45 -2.26
C SER A 432 34.68 -32.39 -1.01
N TRP A 433 34.43 -31.37 -0.20
CA TRP A 433 34.87 -31.20 1.19
C TRP A 433 33.74 -31.53 2.17
N GLY A 434 32.48 -31.36 1.73
CA GLY A 434 31.27 -31.55 2.52
C GLY A 434 30.67 -32.95 2.43
N SER A 435 29.38 -33.04 2.78
CA SER A 435 28.61 -34.30 2.77
C SER A 435 27.82 -34.50 1.49
N ILE A 436 27.77 -35.77 1.06
CA ILE A 436 26.92 -36.27 -0.02
C ILE A 436 26.21 -37.51 0.50
N GLU A 437 24.89 -37.43 0.70
CA GLU A 437 24.08 -38.53 1.21
C GLU A 437 22.90 -38.83 0.29
N TYR A 438 22.52 -40.10 0.17
CA TYR A 438 21.34 -40.53 -0.58
C TYR A 438 21.32 -39.98 -2.00
N SER A 439 22.45 -39.94 -2.70
CA SER A 439 22.58 -39.23 -3.97
C SER A 439 23.22 -40.09 -5.05
N TYR A 440 22.96 -39.80 -6.32
CA TYR A 440 23.46 -40.65 -7.40
C TYR A 440 23.76 -39.92 -8.71
N ALA A 441 24.54 -40.58 -9.57
CA ALA A 441 24.87 -40.10 -10.91
C ALA A 441 24.70 -41.19 -11.96
N MET A 442 24.07 -40.84 -13.09
CA MET A 442 23.78 -41.76 -14.20
C MET A 442 24.45 -41.36 -15.51
N GLY A 443 24.73 -40.07 -15.71
CA GLY A 443 25.31 -39.56 -16.95
C GLY A 443 26.80 -39.89 -17.08
N SER A 444 27.29 -39.97 -18.32
CA SER A 444 28.69 -40.31 -18.60
C SER A 444 29.65 -39.19 -18.19
N VAL A 445 30.83 -39.56 -17.69
CA VAL A 445 31.86 -38.65 -17.18
C VAL A 445 33.16 -38.85 -17.96
N SER A 446 33.65 -37.78 -18.60
CA SER A 446 34.94 -37.76 -19.29
C SER A 446 35.83 -36.65 -18.77
N GLY A 447 37.04 -37.01 -18.32
CA GLY A 447 38.02 -36.07 -17.75
C GLY A 447 39.46 -36.51 -17.99
N ILE A 448 40.42 -35.82 -17.36
CA ILE A 448 41.84 -36.21 -17.43
C ILE A 448 42.30 -36.92 -16.15
N TYR A 449 42.34 -36.22 -15.02
CA TYR A 449 42.82 -36.77 -13.75
C TYR A 449 41.75 -36.69 -12.66
N ASN A 450 41.68 -37.70 -11.79
CA ASN A 450 40.69 -37.75 -10.70
C ASN A 450 39.25 -37.69 -11.26
N VAL A 451 38.89 -38.74 -11.99
CA VAL A 451 37.60 -38.85 -12.66
C VAL A 451 36.79 -39.91 -11.92
N GLY A 452 35.65 -39.52 -11.36
CA GLY A 452 34.76 -40.42 -10.61
C GLY A 452 33.35 -40.42 -11.20
N GLY A 453 32.66 -41.54 -11.16
CA GLY A 453 31.26 -41.58 -11.59
C GLY A 453 30.34 -40.71 -10.72
N LEU A 454 30.59 -40.64 -9.41
CA LEU A 454 29.85 -39.75 -8.50
C LEU A 454 30.67 -38.49 -8.15
N VAL A 455 31.89 -38.68 -7.64
CA VAL A 455 32.74 -37.59 -7.14
C VAL A 455 34.12 -37.62 -7.78
N GLY A 456 34.59 -36.51 -8.35
CA GLY A 456 35.93 -36.43 -8.92
C GLY A 456 37.02 -36.58 -7.86
N ARG A 457 36.99 -35.73 -6.83
CA ARG A 457 37.88 -35.83 -5.67
C ARG A 457 37.17 -35.53 -4.36
N MET A 458 37.44 -36.34 -3.35
CA MET A 458 37.08 -36.06 -1.96
C MET A 458 38.26 -35.48 -1.20
N THR A 459 38.00 -34.55 -0.30
CA THR A 459 38.99 -33.92 0.59
C THR A 459 38.34 -33.53 1.91
N ASN A 460 39.13 -33.09 2.88
CA ASN A 460 38.68 -32.70 4.21
C ASN A 460 39.08 -31.26 4.53
N ASN A 461 38.36 -30.60 5.45
CA ASN A 461 38.82 -29.37 6.09
C ASN A 461 39.31 -29.70 7.52
N ASN A 462 40.48 -29.18 7.89
CA ASN A 462 41.31 -29.72 8.97
C ASN A 462 40.75 -29.67 10.41
N ASP A 463 39.48 -29.37 10.72
CA ASP A 463 39.05 -29.33 12.14
C ASP A 463 37.53 -29.38 12.44
N SER A 464 36.59 -29.53 11.50
CA SER A 464 35.15 -29.53 11.87
C SER A 464 34.20 -30.37 11.02
N TYR A 465 34.49 -30.64 9.75
CA TYR A 465 33.63 -31.45 8.88
C TYR A 465 34.44 -32.49 8.13
N ILE A 466 34.09 -33.75 8.34
CA ILE A 466 34.69 -34.86 7.63
C ILE A 466 33.87 -35.09 6.37
N GLY A 467 34.48 -34.80 5.21
CA GLY A 467 33.89 -35.04 3.91
C GLY A 467 33.50 -36.51 3.75
N HIS A 468 32.25 -36.76 3.35
CA HIS A 468 31.76 -38.12 3.24
C HIS A 468 30.78 -38.32 2.08
N VAL A 469 30.80 -39.55 1.55
CA VAL A 469 29.83 -40.09 0.61
C VAL A 469 29.15 -41.27 1.30
N LYS A 470 27.83 -41.24 1.37
CA LYS A 470 27.08 -42.27 2.10
C LYS A 470 25.81 -42.63 1.36
N LYS A 471 25.49 -43.93 1.29
CA LYS A 471 24.22 -44.41 0.71
C LYS A 471 23.98 -43.82 -0.68
N SER A 472 25.00 -43.89 -1.53
CA SER A 472 25.05 -43.17 -2.80
C SER A 472 25.62 -44.07 -3.89
N TYR A 473 25.35 -43.77 -5.16
CA TYR A 473 25.82 -44.66 -6.23
C TYR A 473 26.10 -43.97 -7.57
N ALA A 474 26.85 -44.64 -8.44
CA ALA A 474 27.09 -44.19 -9.80
C ALA A 474 26.87 -45.32 -10.83
N LYS A 475 26.08 -45.03 -11.86
CA LYS A 475 25.82 -45.92 -13.01
C LYS A 475 26.43 -45.42 -14.32
N GLY A 476 26.86 -44.16 -14.37
CA GLY A 476 27.42 -43.55 -15.58
C GLY A 476 28.81 -44.05 -15.96
N ASP A 477 29.07 -44.20 -17.26
CA ASP A 477 30.37 -44.58 -17.79
C ASP A 477 31.43 -43.52 -17.48
N VAL A 478 32.63 -43.95 -17.07
CA VAL A 478 33.73 -43.08 -16.64
C VAL A 478 34.94 -43.28 -17.53
N THR A 479 35.43 -42.20 -18.14
CA THR A 479 36.65 -42.21 -18.97
C THR A 479 37.68 -41.20 -18.46
N GLY A 480 38.94 -41.65 -18.26
CA GLY A 480 40.02 -40.75 -17.83
C GLY A 480 41.44 -41.30 -17.98
N LYS A 481 42.46 -40.45 -17.80
CA LYS A 481 43.89 -40.80 -17.93
C LYS A 481 44.51 -41.37 -16.66
N ASP A 482 44.15 -40.91 -15.47
CA ASP A 482 44.73 -41.44 -14.23
C ASP A 482 43.83 -41.12 -13.02
N ARG A 483 43.86 -41.99 -12.01
CA ARG A 483 42.96 -41.96 -10.84
C ARG A 483 41.49 -41.94 -11.28
N VAL A 484 41.09 -43.01 -11.95
CA VAL A 484 39.73 -43.18 -12.47
C VAL A 484 39.01 -44.22 -11.61
N GLY A 485 37.89 -43.84 -11.01
CA GLY A 485 37.07 -44.73 -10.18
C GLY A 485 35.62 -44.74 -10.63
N GLY A 486 34.96 -45.89 -10.52
CA GLY A 486 33.53 -45.98 -10.83
C GLY A 486 32.66 -45.11 -9.91
N LEU A 487 33.04 -44.93 -8.65
CA LEU A 487 32.35 -44.04 -7.70
C LEU A 487 33.14 -42.74 -7.45
N VAL A 488 34.40 -42.86 -7.03
CA VAL A 488 35.24 -41.72 -6.63
C VAL A 488 36.56 -41.73 -7.39
N GLY A 489 37.01 -40.60 -7.94
CA GLY A 489 38.31 -40.55 -8.63
C GLY A 489 39.47 -40.73 -7.64
N SER A 490 39.54 -39.89 -6.62
CA SER A 490 40.49 -40.04 -5.50
C SER A 490 40.01 -39.38 -4.23
N ASN A 491 40.66 -39.68 -3.10
CA ASN A 491 40.41 -39.03 -1.82
C ASN A 491 41.68 -38.43 -1.20
N SER A 492 41.52 -37.51 -0.25
CA SER A 492 42.56 -37.15 0.72
C SER A 492 42.41 -38.00 2.00
N SER A 493 43.29 -37.84 3.00
CA SER A 493 43.13 -38.47 4.32
C SER A 493 41.85 -38.01 5.04
N ASP A 494 41.41 -38.76 6.05
CA ASP A 494 40.23 -38.50 6.90
C ASP A 494 38.94 -38.16 6.12
N ILE A 495 38.50 -39.12 5.31
CA ILE A 495 37.24 -39.10 4.58
C ILE A 495 36.44 -40.38 4.85
N ARG A 496 35.14 -40.37 4.57
CA ARG A 496 34.29 -41.56 4.76
C ARG A 496 33.49 -41.86 3.50
N ILE A 497 33.64 -43.05 2.93
CA ILE A 497 32.84 -43.56 1.82
C ILE A 497 32.16 -44.84 2.33
N THR A 498 30.84 -44.82 2.45
CA THR A 498 30.12 -45.95 3.07
C THR A 498 28.81 -46.28 2.39
N TYR A 499 28.41 -47.56 2.44
CA TYR A 499 27.11 -48.03 1.94
C TYR A 499 26.83 -47.59 0.50
N SER A 500 27.82 -47.65 -0.39
CA SER A 500 27.73 -47.02 -1.72
C SER A 500 28.19 -47.97 -2.81
N TYR A 501 27.77 -47.76 -4.06
CA TYR A 501 28.16 -48.67 -5.14
C TYR A 501 28.41 -48.02 -6.50
N ALA A 502 29.14 -48.72 -7.35
CA ALA A 502 29.38 -48.33 -8.74
C ALA A 502 29.09 -49.47 -9.73
N SER A 503 28.51 -49.12 -10.87
CA SER A 503 28.20 -50.07 -11.96
C SER A 503 28.48 -49.53 -13.37
N GLY A 504 28.86 -48.26 -13.52
CA GLY A 504 29.22 -47.69 -14.83
C GLY A 504 30.57 -48.21 -15.32
N LYS A 505 30.74 -48.32 -16.65
CA LYS A 505 31.99 -48.83 -17.23
C LYS A 505 33.15 -47.89 -16.95
N VAL A 506 34.27 -48.43 -16.45
CA VAL A 506 35.47 -47.63 -16.16
C VAL A 506 36.51 -47.87 -17.26
N THR A 507 36.75 -46.84 -18.08
CA THR A 507 37.64 -46.94 -19.25
C THR A 507 38.86 -46.04 -19.11
N PRO A 508 40.09 -46.59 -19.03
CA PRO A 508 41.30 -45.78 -19.14
C PRO A 508 41.44 -45.23 -20.57
N SER A 509 41.65 -43.92 -20.70
CA SER A 509 41.80 -43.27 -22.01
C SER A 509 43.18 -43.48 -22.66
N THR A 510 44.13 -44.08 -21.92
CA THR A 510 45.49 -44.39 -22.38
C THR A 510 45.96 -45.71 -21.83
N THR A 511 46.79 -46.43 -22.58
CA THR A 511 47.44 -47.66 -22.11
C THR A 511 48.57 -47.34 -21.14
N GLY A 512 48.62 -48.00 -19.99
CA GLY A 512 49.65 -47.79 -18.97
C GLY A 512 49.21 -46.97 -17.75
N ASN A 513 47.92 -46.68 -17.62
CA ASN A 513 47.35 -45.99 -16.46
C ASN A 513 47.51 -46.83 -15.20
N THR A 514 48.03 -46.23 -14.11
CA THR A 514 48.47 -47.01 -12.94
C THR A 514 47.41 -47.14 -11.84
N LYS A 515 46.34 -46.34 -11.88
CA LYS A 515 45.35 -46.25 -10.79
C LYS A 515 43.91 -46.17 -11.31
N ILE A 516 43.40 -47.32 -11.72
CA ILE A 516 42.01 -47.52 -12.19
C ILE A 516 41.34 -48.52 -11.26
N GLY A 517 40.19 -48.16 -10.68
CA GLY A 517 39.46 -49.03 -9.75
C GLY A 517 37.96 -49.03 -10.02
N GLY A 518 37.30 -50.14 -9.70
CA GLY A 518 35.84 -50.28 -9.84
C GLY A 518 35.06 -49.34 -8.90
N LEU A 519 35.60 -49.06 -7.71
CA LEU A 519 35.05 -48.09 -6.76
C LEU A 519 35.83 -46.76 -6.81
N ILE A 520 37.12 -46.83 -6.54
CA ILE A 520 37.97 -45.66 -6.32
C ILE A 520 39.25 -45.72 -7.13
N GLY A 521 39.59 -44.63 -7.83
CA GLY A 521 40.81 -44.58 -8.62
C GLY A 521 42.06 -44.64 -7.75
N THR A 522 42.17 -43.78 -6.74
CA THR A 522 43.24 -43.84 -5.73
C THR A 522 42.67 -43.69 -4.33
N TYR A 523 42.95 -44.68 -3.48
CA TYR A 523 42.56 -44.66 -2.08
C TYR A 523 43.73 -44.27 -1.17
N TYR A 524 43.56 -43.21 -0.39
CA TYR A 524 44.47 -42.82 0.68
C TYR A 524 43.87 -43.25 2.01
N GLU A 525 44.48 -44.23 2.67
CA GLU A 525 43.86 -44.92 3.82
C GLU A 525 43.98 -44.17 5.15
N THR A 526 44.91 -43.21 5.26
CA THR A 526 45.19 -42.50 6.52
C THR A 526 43.91 -41.85 7.06
N ASP A 527 43.48 -42.32 8.24
CA ASP A 527 42.26 -41.93 8.95
C ASP A 527 40.96 -42.01 8.13
N SER A 528 41.01 -42.68 6.98
CA SER A 528 39.89 -42.79 6.05
C SER A 528 39.11 -44.07 6.26
N VAL A 529 37.81 -44.02 5.97
CA VAL A 529 36.91 -45.16 6.05
C VAL A 529 36.32 -45.44 4.68
N LEU A 530 36.58 -46.63 4.15
CA LEU A 530 35.90 -47.18 2.98
C LEU A 530 35.27 -48.52 3.39
N GLN A 531 33.96 -48.55 3.58
CA GLN A 531 33.27 -49.71 4.15
C GLN A 531 31.89 -49.93 3.53
N ASN A 532 31.48 -51.19 3.44
CA ASN A 532 30.19 -51.60 2.92
C ASN A 532 29.93 -51.01 1.51
N CYS A 533 30.98 -51.00 0.68
CA CYS A 533 30.91 -50.51 -0.68
C CYS A 533 31.05 -51.65 -1.69
N TYR A 534 30.37 -51.52 -2.81
CA TYR A 534 30.22 -52.58 -3.80
C TYR A 534 30.51 -52.06 -5.21
N TRP A 535 31.13 -52.87 -6.06
CA TRP A 535 31.21 -52.57 -7.48
C TRP A 535 30.95 -53.79 -8.31
N ASP A 536 30.37 -53.56 -9.48
CA ASP A 536 30.13 -54.61 -10.45
C ASP A 536 31.39 -54.84 -11.28
N THR A 537 32.04 -55.97 -11.08
CA THR A 537 33.29 -56.35 -11.73
C THR A 537 33.15 -56.59 -13.24
N GLU A 538 31.95 -56.93 -13.71
CA GLU A 538 31.66 -57.21 -15.12
C GLU A 538 31.32 -55.91 -15.86
N SER A 539 30.43 -55.09 -15.29
CA SER A 539 29.98 -53.85 -15.92
C SER A 539 31.04 -52.74 -15.83
N THR A 540 31.71 -52.57 -14.68
CA THR A 540 32.83 -51.63 -14.56
C THR A 540 34.04 -52.08 -15.36
N GLY A 541 34.16 -53.39 -15.59
CA GLY A 541 35.32 -54.05 -16.20
C GLY A 541 36.55 -54.10 -15.28
N GLN A 542 36.39 -53.82 -13.98
CA GLN A 542 37.49 -53.76 -13.01
C GLN A 542 37.37 -54.88 -11.96
N THR A 543 38.41 -55.71 -11.86
CA THR A 543 38.48 -56.74 -10.82
C THR A 543 38.82 -56.15 -9.44
N GLU A 544 39.58 -55.06 -9.41
CA GLU A 544 40.00 -54.39 -8.17
C GLU A 544 39.13 -53.17 -7.88
N GLY A 545 38.73 -53.01 -6.62
CA GLY A 545 37.93 -51.86 -6.20
C GLY A 545 38.74 -50.57 -6.14
N ALA A 546 40.03 -50.64 -5.77
CA ALA A 546 40.94 -49.49 -5.69
C ALA A 546 42.10 -49.60 -6.69
N GLY A 547 42.35 -48.53 -7.44
CA GLY A 547 43.42 -48.53 -8.43
C GLY A 547 44.81 -48.68 -7.81
N GLY A 548 45.50 -49.75 -8.20
CA GLY A 548 46.87 -50.05 -7.76
C GLY A 548 46.97 -50.65 -6.35
N SER A 549 45.85 -51.02 -5.71
CA SER A 549 45.82 -51.78 -4.46
C SER A 549 45.07 -53.09 -4.66
N THR A 550 45.62 -54.19 -4.15
CA THR A 550 44.97 -55.51 -4.13
C THR A 550 44.23 -55.79 -2.82
N SER A 551 44.24 -54.84 -1.88
CA SER A 551 43.71 -55.03 -0.53
C SER A 551 43.01 -53.76 -0.08
N LEU A 552 41.71 -53.66 -0.38
CA LEU A 552 40.84 -52.79 0.38
C LEU A 552 40.62 -53.38 1.78
N SER A 553 40.33 -52.53 2.76
CA SER A 553 39.90 -52.99 4.08
C SER A 553 38.72 -53.96 3.97
N SER A 554 38.56 -54.83 4.96
CA SER A 554 37.41 -55.73 5.10
C SER A 554 36.09 -54.99 4.84
N TYR A 555 35.11 -55.69 4.27
CA TYR A 555 33.74 -55.21 3.98
C TYR A 555 33.58 -54.37 2.70
N ASN A 556 34.44 -54.53 1.70
CA ASN A 556 34.20 -54.02 0.34
C ASN A 556 34.23 -55.17 -0.65
N TYR A 557 33.27 -55.22 -1.58
CA TYR A 557 33.04 -56.42 -2.40
C TYR A 557 32.88 -56.09 -3.88
N GLY A 558 33.73 -56.70 -4.70
CA GLY A 558 33.52 -56.80 -6.13
C GLY A 558 32.59 -57.97 -6.39
N LEU A 559 31.45 -57.70 -7.01
CA LEU A 559 30.41 -58.68 -7.31
C LEU A 559 30.19 -58.73 -8.83
N THR A 560 29.60 -59.80 -9.34
CA THR A 560 29.14 -59.87 -10.73
C THR A 560 27.83 -59.07 -10.92
N THR A 561 27.46 -58.78 -12.16
CA THR A 561 26.17 -58.13 -12.44
C THR A 561 25.00 -58.95 -11.90
N SER A 562 25.07 -60.27 -12.04
CA SER A 562 24.03 -61.16 -11.54
C SER A 562 23.89 -61.14 -10.01
N GLU A 563 24.98 -60.85 -9.28
CA GLU A 563 24.99 -60.79 -7.82
C GLU A 563 24.50 -59.44 -7.27
N MET A 564 24.66 -58.36 -8.05
CA MET A 564 24.28 -56.98 -7.66
C MET A 564 22.90 -56.55 -8.14
N THR A 565 22.17 -57.38 -8.89
CA THR A 565 20.86 -57.01 -9.47
C THR A 565 19.72 -57.86 -8.90
N GLY A 566 18.50 -57.31 -8.94
CA GLY A 566 17.29 -57.99 -8.48
C GLY A 566 17.41 -58.54 -7.06
N SER A 567 16.79 -59.70 -6.81
CA SER A 567 16.73 -60.33 -5.48
C SER A 567 18.09 -60.77 -4.94
N ASN A 568 19.08 -60.98 -5.82
CA ASN A 568 20.43 -61.35 -5.42
C ASN A 568 21.13 -60.19 -4.70
N ALA A 569 20.86 -58.94 -5.11
CA ALA A 569 21.41 -57.75 -4.48
C ALA A 569 21.10 -57.72 -2.98
N LYS A 570 19.88 -58.06 -2.59
CA LYS A 570 19.45 -58.11 -1.18
C LYS A 570 20.26 -59.10 -0.33
N THR A 571 20.68 -60.20 -0.93
CA THR A 571 21.46 -61.25 -0.25
C THR A 571 22.94 -60.89 -0.22
N ASN A 572 23.49 -60.43 -1.33
CA ASN A 572 24.93 -60.21 -1.50
C ASN A 572 25.39 -58.83 -1.00
N MET A 573 24.48 -57.86 -0.94
CA MET A 573 24.71 -56.52 -0.39
C MET A 573 24.02 -56.37 0.96
N SER A 574 24.16 -57.37 1.83
CA SER A 574 23.38 -57.50 3.09
C SER A 574 23.54 -56.35 4.08
N GLU A 575 24.60 -55.55 3.96
CA GLU A 575 24.83 -54.37 4.78
C GLU A 575 23.96 -53.17 4.36
N PHE A 576 23.33 -53.24 3.18
CA PHE A 576 22.37 -52.23 2.74
C PHE A 576 21.03 -52.45 3.44
N ASP A 577 20.45 -51.35 3.93
CA ASP A 577 19.11 -51.36 4.50
C ASP A 577 18.04 -51.34 3.39
N PHE A 578 17.58 -52.53 2.99
CA PHE A 578 16.49 -52.74 2.03
C PHE A 578 15.08 -52.56 2.64
N VAL A 579 14.96 -51.99 3.84
CA VAL A 579 13.68 -51.66 4.47
C VAL A 579 13.37 -50.18 4.32
N SER A 580 14.36 -49.30 4.50
CA SER A 580 14.11 -47.86 4.55
C SER A 580 14.99 -47.00 3.65
N ILE A 581 16.10 -47.54 3.12
CA ILE A 581 17.08 -46.75 2.34
C ILE A 581 17.13 -47.21 0.89
N TRP A 582 17.25 -48.51 0.68
CA TRP A 582 17.39 -49.11 -0.64
C TRP A 582 16.12 -49.89 -0.98
N GLN A 583 15.81 -49.95 -2.27
CA GLN A 583 14.77 -50.81 -2.82
C GLN A 583 15.35 -51.74 -3.88
N GLU A 584 14.84 -52.97 -3.89
CA GLU A 584 15.13 -53.95 -4.92
C GLU A 584 14.44 -53.53 -6.22
N VAL A 585 15.18 -53.59 -7.34
CA VAL A 585 14.64 -53.31 -8.67
C VAL A 585 14.77 -54.57 -9.51
N ASP A 586 13.65 -55.03 -10.09
CA ASP A 586 13.64 -56.26 -10.88
C ASP A 586 14.54 -56.13 -12.11
N GLY A 587 15.56 -57.00 -12.20
CA GLY A 587 16.55 -56.99 -13.28
C GLY A 587 17.53 -55.81 -13.30
N ASP A 588 17.55 -54.94 -12.29
CA ASP A 588 18.45 -53.79 -12.20
C ASP A 588 19.11 -53.73 -10.80
N TYR A 589 20.09 -52.84 -10.65
CA TYR A 589 20.78 -52.56 -9.40
C TYR A 589 19.84 -51.87 -8.39
N PRO A 590 20.10 -51.99 -7.07
CA PRO A 590 19.35 -51.30 -6.03
C PRO A 590 19.22 -49.80 -6.27
N ALA A 591 18.00 -49.29 -6.15
CA ALA A 591 17.71 -47.86 -6.17
C ALA A 591 17.51 -47.34 -4.74
N LEU A 592 17.66 -46.04 -4.53
CA LEU A 592 17.28 -45.41 -3.27
C LEU A 592 15.76 -45.36 -3.17
N PHE A 593 15.23 -45.43 -1.95
CA PHE A 593 13.78 -45.52 -1.72
C PHE A 593 13.02 -44.23 -2.07
N TRP A 594 13.70 -43.09 -2.10
CA TRP A 594 13.09 -41.78 -2.42
C TRP A 594 13.04 -41.48 -3.92
N GLU A 595 13.78 -42.25 -4.74
CA GLU A 595 13.67 -42.22 -6.21
C GLU A 595 12.26 -42.61 -6.65
#